data_AF-A0A1F8SVM5-F1
#
_entry.id   AF-A0A1F8SVM5-F1
#
_cell.length_a   1.000
_cell.length_b   1.000
_cell.length_c   1.000
_cell.angle_alpha   90.00
_cell.angle_beta   90.00
_cell.angle_gamma   90.00
#
_symmetry.space_group_name_H-M   'P 1'
#
loop_
_entity.id
_entity.type
_entity.pdbx_description
1 polymer ?
#
loop_
_entity_poly.entity_id
_entity_poly.type
_entity_poly.pdbx_seq_one_letter_code
_entity_poly.pdbx_strand_id
1 'polypeptide(L)'
;MTNQTSGFNLKAVIQETGLSAETLHAWERRYGLPKPDRTPGGHRLYSLRDIQILNWLSARQKEGMSISRAVGLWRSLESDGQDPLLTYSPHQQPVGPGGVRLDELCQAWVDACLDFDEQVAEQVLAQAFALYAPEVVCSDLLQKGLSIIGTHWYRGETSVQQEHFASALAMRRLHTLSAAAPVPSRPGRILAACPAGEEHEFGLLLLTVLLQRRGWGVVYLGANVPIMRLESALHAAAPSLVLSLAQTLPAAASLRRMGKFLIDQGVLLAYGGGIFIAQPSIQNSFPGYYLGGEIIEATQMVERFWNLKPPIPQVLPVPPDYQQALQHYIEFHPQIEIFVANAMRGEAILPAHLEIALPALQQHLAAALALGDIRLLENSLKWLAGLLENHGLPEGLLIRFLEVYQRALETQIPAADQAVFSSLTGLFNEQLKDLSQ
;
A
#
# COMPACT_ATOMS: atom_id res chain seq x y z
N MET A 1 38.11 7.95 0.35
CA MET A 1 38.46 6.52 0.23
C MET A 1 37.23 5.78 -0.28
N THR A 2 37.26 5.50 -1.59
CA THR A 2 36.52 4.49 -2.38
C THR A 2 35.12 4.06 -1.91
N ASN A 3 34.09 4.65 -2.54
CA ASN A 3 32.72 4.15 -2.55
C ASN A 3 32.67 2.79 -3.29
N GLN A 4 32.37 1.71 -2.58
CA GLN A 4 32.15 0.39 -3.17
C GLN A 4 30.92 0.44 -4.08
N THR A 5 31.13 0.30 -5.39
CA THR A 5 30.05 0.34 -6.39
C THR A 5 29.45 -1.06 -6.50
N SER A 6 28.33 -1.30 -5.81
CA SER A 6 27.51 -2.49 -6.00
C SER A 6 26.87 -2.44 -7.39
N GLY A 7 27.41 -3.21 -8.33
CA GLY A 7 26.85 -3.31 -9.69
C GLY A 7 25.63 -4.23 -9.73
N PHE A 8 24.51 -3.74 -10.26
CA PHE A 8 23.29 -4.49 -10.52
C PHE A 8 23.42 -5.31 -11.80
N ASN A 9 22.94 -6.56 -11.78
CA ASN A 9 22.89 -7.40 -12.96
C ASN A 9 21.66 -7.08 -13.83
N LEU A 10 21.67 -7.55 -15.08
CA LEU A 10 20.58 -7.30 -16.05
C LEU A 10 19.19 -7.72 -15.52
N LYS A 11 19.10 -8.81 -14.76
CA LYS A 11 17.83 -9.30 -14.20
C LYS A 11 17.26 -8.32 -13.16
N ALA A 12 18.12 -7.82 -12.27
CA ALA A 12 17.74 -6.80 -11.29
C ALA A 12 17.26 -5.51 -11.99
N VAL A 13 17.98 -5.04 -13.01
CA VAL A 13 17.58 -3.82 -13.74
C VAL A 13 16.24 -3.97 -14.46
N ILE A 14 15.94 -5.14 -15.04
CA ILE A 14 14.63 -5.41 -15.65
C ILE A 14 13.51 -5.35 -14.60
N GLN A 15 13.76 -5.90 -13.41
CA GLN A 15 12.80 -5.87 -12.30
C GLN A 15 12.56 -4.45 -11.79
N GLU A 16 13.62 -3.65 -11.64
CA GLU A 16 13.55 -2.28 -11.12
C GLU A 16 12.97 -1.27 -12.12
N THR A 17 13.26 -1.42 -13.42
CA THR A 17 12.86 -0.45 -14.45
C THR A 17 11.62 -0.85 -15.24
N GLY A 18 11.22 -2.12 -15.19
CA GLY A 18 10.15 -2.69 -16.00
C GLY A 18 10.44 -2.76 -17.50
N LEU A 19 11.67 -2.44 -17.94
CA LEU A 19 12.09 -2.45 -19.35
C LEU A 19 12.58 -3.85 -19.77
N SER A 20 12.35 -4.22 -21.04
CA SER A 20 12.85 -5.49 -21.58
C SER A 20 14.36 -5.45 -21.85
N ALA A 21 15.03 -6.61 -21.77
CA ALA A 21 16.45 -6.73 -22.09
C ALA A 21 16.80 -6.21 -23.50
N GLU A 22 15.91 -6.44 -24.48
CA GLU A 22 16.05 -5.95 -25.85
C GLU A 22 16.01 -4.42 -25.92
N THR A 23 15.15 -3.78 -25.13
CA THR A 23 15.02 -2.31 -25.05
C THR A 23 16.28 -1.69 -24.47
N LEU A 24 16.78 -2.26 -23.36
CA LEU A 24 18.02 -1.83 -22.72
C LEU A 24 19.21 -1.93 -23.69
N HIS A 25 19.37 -3.07 -24.37
CA HIS A 25 20.42 -3.25 -25.37
C HIS A 25 20.25 -2.32 -26.59
N ALA A 26 19.01 -2.06 -27.01
CA ALA A 26 18.74 -1.15 -28.11
C ALA A 26 19.12 0.29 -27.75
N TRP A 27 18.84 0.74 -26.53
CA TRP A 27 19.17 2.10 -26.08
C TRP A 27 20.67 2.28 -25.88
N GLU A 28 21.35 1.33 -25.25
CA GLU A 28 22.82 1.30 -25.15
C GLU A 28 23.46 1.37 -26.54
N ARG A 29 23.04 0.52 -27.48
CA ARG A 29 23.62 0.45 -28.83
C ARG A 29 23.34 1.69 -29.68
N ARG A 30 22.13 2.25 -29.61
CA ARG A 30 21.70 3.36 -30.48
C ARG A 30 22.09 4.73 -29.94
N TYR A 31 22.06 4.89 -28.62
CA TYR A 31 22.17 6.19 -27.96
C TYR A 31 23.34 6.27 -26.98
N GLY A 32 23.95 5.14 -26.63
CA GLY A 32 25.06 5.08 -25.68
C GLY A 32 24.64 5.42 -24.26
N LEU A 33 23.37 5.17 -23.90
CA LEU A 33 22.79 5.43 -22.59
C LEU A 33 21.87 4.26 -22.17
N PRO A 34 22.01 3.73 -20.94
CA PRO A 34 23.11 3.95 -19.99
C PRO A 34 24.45 3.39 -20.52
N LYS A 35 25.55 3.64 -19.80
CA LYS A 35 26.88 3.10 -20.10
C LYS A 35 27.33 2.15 -18.98
N PRO A 36 26.76 0.94 -18.90
CA PRO A 36 27.10 0.00 -17.85
C PRO A 36 28.55 -0.47 -17.95
N ASP A 37 29.16 -0.71 -16.80
CA ASP A 37 30.47 -1.37 -16.71
C ASP A 37 30.36 -2.83 -17.13
N ARG A 38 31.51 -3.47 -17.39
CA ARG A 38 31.57 -4.89 -17.73
C ARG A 38 32.38 -5.66 -16.71
N THR A 39 31.88 -6.83 -16.33
CA THR A 39 32.66 -7.81 -15.56
C THR A 39 33.86 -8.29 -16.39
N PRO A 40 34.89 -8.89 -15.75
CA PRO A 40 35.94 -9.60 -16.46
C PRO A 40 35.42 -10.69 -17.41
N GLY A 41 34.24 -11.25 -17.11
CA GLY A 41 33.52 -12.22 -17.97
C GLY A 41 32.67 -11.59 -19.08
N GLY A 42 32.73 -10.27 -19.27
CA GLY A 42 32.04 -9.55 -20.35
C GLY A 42 30.56 -9.22 -20.11
N HIS A 43 30.01 -9.56 -18.93
CA HIS A 43 28.62 -9.27 -18.56
C HIS A 43 28.45 -7.83 -18.08
N ARG A 44 27.29 -7.21 -18.36
CA ARG A 44 26.97 -5.84 -17.96
C ARG A 44 26.70 -5.74 -16.44
N LEU A 45 27.29 -4.75 -15.81
CA LEU A 45 27.03 -4.29 -14.44
C LEU A 45 26.51 -2.86 -14.51
N TYR A 46 25.28 -2.65 -14.05
CA TYR A 46 24.65 -1.35 -14.03
C TYR A 46 24.85 -0.71 -12.66
N SER A 47 25.18 0.57 -12.64
CA SER A 47 25.19 1.35 -11.41
C SER A 47 23.78 1.79 -11.03
N LEU A 48 23.61 2.29 -9.79
CA LEU A 48 22.36 2.94 -9.36
C LEU A 48 22.04 4.15 -10.26
N ARG A 49 23.07 4.86 -10.73
CA ARG A 49 22.93 5.97 -11.68
C ARG A 49 22.38 5.48 -13.03
N ASP A 50 22.81 4.33 -13.51
CA ASP A 50 22.29 3.76 -14.76
C ASP A 50 20.80 3.41 -14.64
N ILE A 51 20.37 2.90 -13.50
CA ILE A 51 18.94 2.64 -13.23
C ILE A 51 18.16 3.96 -13.23
N GLN A 52 18.70 5.02 -12.63
CA GLN A 52 18.07 6.34 -12.63
C GLN A 52 17.97 6.93 -14.05
N ILE A 53 19.01 6.78 -14.89
CA ILE A 53 18.98 7.17 -16.31
C ILE A 53 17.87 6.43 -17.05
N LEU A 54 17.75 5.12 -16.84
CA LEU A 54 16.73 4.29 -17.48
C LEU A 54 15.32 4.70 -17.07
N ASN A 55 15.10 4.97 -15.78
CA ASN A 55 13.83 5.44 -15.26
C ASN A 55 13.48 6.83 -15.82
N TRP A 56 14.45 7.73 -15.92
CA TRP A 56 14.28 9.05 -16.53
C TRP A 56 13.83 8.96 -17.99
N LEU A 57 14.51 8.13 -18.79
CA LEU A 57 14.19 7.93 -20.22
C LEU A 57 12.82 7.27 -20.40
N SER A 58 12.50 6.27 -19.56
CA SER A 58 11.20 5.60 -19.54
C SER A 58 10.07 6.57 -19.20
N ALA A 59 10.27 7.43 -18.21
CA ALA A 59 9.27 8.44 -17.82
C ALA A 59 8.99 9.45 -18.94
N ARG A 60 10.03 9.94 -19.63
CA ARG A 60 9.84 10.81 -20.82
C ARG A 60 9.11 10.12 -21.96
N GLN A 61 9.34 8.83 -22.15
CA GLN A 61 8.59 8.06 -23.13
C GLN A 61 7.12 7.91 -22.75
N LYS A 62 6.80 7.73 -21.46
CA LYS A 62 5.42 7.71 -20.94
C LYS A 62 4.71 9.06 -21.12
N GLU A 63 5.44 10.18 -21.06
CA GLU A 63 4.95 11.53 -21.37
C GLU A 63 4.73 11.78 -22.88
N GLY A 64 4.94 10.77 -23.74
CA GLY A 64 4.75 10.86 -25.19
C GLY A 64 5.98 11.36 -25.97
N MET A 65 7.13 11.53 -25.31
CA MET A 65 8.37 11.89 -26.00
C MET A 65 8.98 10.68 -26.72
N SER A 66 9.46 10.86 -27.96
CA SER A 66 10.25 9.81 -28.61
C SER A 66 11.59 9.63 -27.88
N ILE A 67 12.08 8.39 -27.80
CA ILE A 67 13.35 8.10 -27.09
C ILE A 67 14.53 8.93 -27.63
N SER A 68 14.58 9.20 -28.94
CA SER A 68 15.62 10.05 -29.54
C SER A 68 15.54 11.49 -29.05
N ARG A 69 14.34 12.03 -28.82
CA ARG A 69 14.14 13.38 -28.29
C ARG A 69 14.46 13.44 -26.80
N ALA A 70 14.14 12.38 -26.04
CA ALA A 70 14.50 12.27 -24.63
C ALA A 70 16.03 12.22 -24.44
N VAL A 71 16.73 11.43 -25.25
CA VAL A 71 18.21 11.39 -25.28
C VAL A 71 18.80 12.74 -25.69
N GLY A 72 18.17 13.45 -26.65
CA GLY A 72 18.60 14.79 -27.04
C GLY A 72 18.50 15.79 -25.88
N LEU A 73 17.39 15.75 -25.13
CA LEU A 73 17.18 16.57 -23.94
C LEU A 73 18.21 16.23 -22.83
N TRP A 74 18.46 14.94 -22.59
CA TRP A 74 19.48 14.49 -21.65
C TRP A 74 20.84 15.14 -21.94
N ARG A 75 21.29 15.07 -23.20
CA ARG A 75 22.59 15.60 -23.62
C ARG A 75 22.65 17.14 -23.56
N SER A 76 21.54 17.82 -23.86
CA SER A 76 21.45 19.28 -23.74
C SER A 76 21.64 19.73 -22.30
N LEU A 77 20.99 19.04 -21.36
CA LEU A 77 21.10 19.35 -19.93
C LEU A 77 22.53 19.10 -19.42
N GLU A 78 23.16 17.99 -19.82
CA GLU A 78 24.57 17.72 -19.50
C GLU A 78 25.51 18.80 -20.07
N SER A 79 25.27 19.29 -21.30
CA SER A 79 26.09 20.34 -21.90
C SER A 79 25.92 21.70 -21.22
N ASP A 80 24.76 21.96 -20.64
CA ASP A 80 24.46 23.18 -19.88
C ASP A 80 24.98 23.10 -18.43
N GLY A 81 25.72 22.03 -18.08
CA GLY A 81 26.28 21.82 -16.75
C GLY A 81 25.25 21.41 -15.69
N GLN A 82 24.05 21.01 -16.11
CA GLN A 82 22.99 20.55 -15.22
C GLN A 82 22.99 19.02 -15.18
N ASP A 83 22.77 18.43 -13.99
CA ASP A 83 22.56 16.98 -13.90
C ASP A 83 21.08 16.67 -14.23
N PRO A 84 20.78 15.95 -15.33
CA PRO A 84 19.39 15.67 -15.71
C PRO A 84 18.61 14.90 -14.63
N LEU A 85 19.31 14.17 -13.74
CA LEU A 85 18.70 13.46 -12.60
C LEU A 85 18.37 14.40 -11.43
N LEU A 86 18.99 15.57 -11.36
CA LEU A 86 18.68 16.62 -10.39
C LEU A 86 17.70 17.64 -10.95
N THR A 87 17.74 17.91 -12.25
CA THR A 87 16.81 18.82 -12.95
C THR A 87 15.44 18.18 -13.22
N TYR A 88 15.37 16.85 -13.26
CA TYR A 88 14.12 16.12 -13.41
C TYR A 88 13.76 15.36 -12.14
N SER A 89 12.74 15.86 -11.44
CA SER A 89 11.87 15.01 -10.66
C SER A 89 10.84 14.37 -11.59
N PRO A 90 10.52 13.07 -11.47
CA PRO A 90 9.41 12.43 -12.18
C PRO A 90 8.04 13.09 -11.91
N HIS A 91 8.00 14.08 -11.02
CA HIS A 91 6.88 14.97 -10.73
C HIS A 91 7.05 16.36 -11.36
N GLN A 92 7.36 16.46 -12.66
CA GLN A 92 6.99 17.70 -13.39
C GLN A 92 5.47 17.69 -13.56
N GLN A 93 4.80 18.15 -12.51
CA GLN A 93 3.35 18.21 -12.39
C GLN A 93 2.74 19.07 -13.48
N PRO A 94 1.51 18.77 -13.91
CA PRO A 94 0.79 19.66 -14.81
C PRO A 94 0.73 21.05 -14.17
N VAL A 95 1.21 22.05 -14.90
CA VAL A 95 0.93 23.46 -14.58
C VAL A 95 -0.44 23.73 -15.18
N GLY A 96 -1.42 24.03 -14.32
CA GLY A 96 -2.75 24.38 -14.76
C GLY A 96 -2.75 25.64 -15.62
N PRO A 97 -3.80 25.87 -16.43
CA PRO A 97 -3.97 27.14 -17.13
C PRO A 97 -3.99 28.28 -16.10
N GLY A 98 -2.95 29.12 -16.07
CA GLY A 98 -2.82 30.22 -15.11
C GLY A 98 -1.63 30.14 -14.14
N GLY A 99 -0.79 29.10 -14.21
CA GLY A 99 0.47 29.03 -13.44
C GLY A 99 0.33 28.52 -12.00
N VAL A 100 -0.89 28.30 -11.50
CA VAL A 100 -1.17 27.69 -10.19
C VAL A 100 -0.76 26.23 -10.22
N ARG A 101 0.08 25.80 -9.27
CA ARG A 101 0.57 24.42 -9.22
C ARG A 101 -0.36 23.54 -8.39
N LEU A 102 -0.52 22.28 -8.78
CA LEU A 102 -1.37 21.35 -8.03
C LEU A 102 -0.85 21.08 -6.62
N ASP A 103 0.47 21.06 -6.41
CA ASP A 103 1.08 20.99 -5.07
C ASP A 103 0.65 22.14 -4.15
N GLU A 104 0.52 23.36 -4.67
CA GLU A 104 0.09 24.53 -3.90
C GLU A 104 -1.38 24.36 -3.46
N LEU A 105 -2.24 23.86 -4.37
CA LEU A 105 -3.62 23.53 -4.04
C LEU A 105 -3.72 22.36 -3.05
N CYS A 106 -2.84 21.36 -3.17
CA CYS A 106 -2.77 20.25 -2.21
C CYS A 106 -2.40 20.75 -0.82
N GLN A 107 -1.38 21.61 -0.70
CA GLN A 107 -1.00 22.17 0.59
C GLN A 107 -2.11 23.05 1.15
N ALA A 108 -2.71 23.93 0.35
CA ALA A 108 -3.82 24.77 0.78
C ALA A 108 -5.04 23.96 1.25
N TRP A 109 -5.32 22.83 0.59
CA TRP A 109 -6.38 21.91 1.02
C TRP A 109 -6.04 21.23 2.35
N VAL A 110 -4.79 20.79 2.54
CA VAL A 110 -4.32 20.21 3.80
C VAL A 110 -4.45 21.23 4.93
N ASP A 111 -3.95 22.45 4.74
CA ASP A 111 -3.98 23.51 5.76
C ASP A 111 -5.44 23.82 6.17
N ALA A 112 -6.34 23.98 5.19
CA ALA A 112 -7.76 24.21 5.45
C ALA A 112 -8.42 23.04 6.20
N CYS A 113 -8.05 21.80 5.88
CA CYS A 113 -8.51 20.62 6.62
C CYS A 113 -8.03 20.62 8.08
N LEU A 114 -6.77 20.99 8.32
CA LEU A 114 -6.21 21.06 9.67
C LEU A 114 -6.84 22.17 10.51
N ASP A 115 -7.31 23.25 9.87
CA ASP A 115 -8.01 24.36 10.53
C ASP A 115 -9.54 24.15 10.64
N PHE A 116 -10.07 23.01 10.21
CA PHE A 116 -11.51 22.72 10.10
C PHE A 116 -12.29 23.73 9.22
N ASP A 117 -11.61 24.41 8.29
CA ASP A 117 -12.23 25.36 7.36
C ASP A 117 -12.78 24.62 6.13
N GLU A 118 -13.95 24.03 6.30
CA GLU A 118 -14.66 23.31 5.23
C GLU A 118 -14.89 24.21 3.99
N GLN A 119 -15.16 25.50 4.22
CA GLN A 119 -15.47 26.42 3.14
C GLN A 119 -14.23 26.65 2.26
N VAL A 120 -13.07 26.90 2.85
CA VAL A 120 -11.81 27.06 2.11
C VAL A 120 -11.40 25.74 1.46
N ALA A 121 -11.50 24.61 2.17
CA ALA A 121 -11.18 23.30 1.61
C ALA A 121 -12.01 23.01 0.35
N GLU A 122 -13.32 23.29 0.38
CA GLU A 122 -14.20 23.09 -0.77
C GLU A 122 -13.94 24.08 -1.92
N GLN A 123 -13.56 25.33 -1.62
CA GLN A 123 -13.13 26.29 -2.64
C GLN A 123 -11.86 25.84 -3.37
N VAL A 124 -10.87 25.33 -2.62
CA VAL A 124 -9.63 24.79 -3.18
C VAL A 124 -9.93 23.59 -4.08
N LEU A 125 -10.81 22.68 -3.66
CA LEU A 125 -11.24 21.56 -4.50
C LEU A 125 -11.97 22.03 -5.76
N ALA A 126 -12.90 22.98 -5.64
CA ALA A 126 -13.60 23.53 -6.80
C ALA A 126 -12.64 24.16 -7.81
N GLN A 127 -11.63 24.91 -7.34
CA GLN A 127 -10.57 25.46 -8.17
C GLN A 127 -9.74 24.34 -8.84
N ALA A 128 -9.35 23.31 -8.09
CA ALA A 128 -8.58 22.20 -8.63
C ALA A 128 -9.34 21.45 -9.75
N PHE A 129 -10.63 21.14 -9.54
CA PHE A 129 -11.47 20.49 -10.57
C PHE A 129 -11.77 21.38 -11.78
N ALA A 130 -11.66 22.70 -11.65
CA ALA A 130 -11.78 23.63 -12.79
C ALA A 130 -10.50 23.67 -13.65
N LEU A 131 -9.33 23.39 -13.05
CA LEU A 131 -8.03 23.51 -13.70
C LEU A 131 -7.45 22.17 -14.17
N TYR A 132 -7.81 21.06 -13.53
CA TYR A 132 -7.22 19.75 -13.74
C TYR A 132 -8.27 18.66 -13.97
N ALA A 133 -7.87 17.60 -14.66
CA ALA A 133 -8.70 16.43 -14.86
C ALA A 133 -9.07 15.80 -13.50
N PRO A 134 -10.32 15.31 -13.30
CA PRO A 134 -10.74 14.73 -12.03
C PRO A 134 -9.83 13.63 -11.51
N GLU A 135 -9.29 12.81 -12.41
CA GLU A 135 -8.37 11.72 -12.10
C GLU A 135 -7.10 12.24 -11.40
N VAL A 136 -6.56 13.36 -11.89
CA VAL A 136 -5.36 14.02 -11.36
C VAL A 136 -5.66 14.69 -10.02
N VAL A 137 -6.81 15.37 -9.89
CA VAL A 137 -7.21 15.96 -8.60
C VAL A 137 -7.37 14.89 -7.53
N CYS A 138 -7.98 13.75 -7.88
CA CYS A 138 -8.18 12.68 -6.91
C CYS A 138 -6.87 11.98 -6.49
N SER A 139 -5.92 11.74 -7.39
CA SER A 139 -4.64 11.10 -7.04
C SER A 139 -3.64 12.08 -6.42
N ASP A 140 -3.45 13.24 -7.04
CA ASP A 140 -2.31 14.10 -6.74
C ASP A 140 -2.65 15.21 -5.73
N LEU A 141 -3.95 15.43 -5.44
CA LEU A 141 -4.42 16.34 -4.39
C LEU A 141 -5.11 15.59 -3.27
N LEU A 142 -6.21 14.86 -3.53
CA LEU A 142 -6.96 14.21 -2.43
C LEU A 142 -6.19 13.06 -1.78
N GLN A 143 -5.75 12.07 -2.56
CA GLN A 143 -4.99 10.93 -2.03
C GLN A 143 -3.66 11.39 -1.41
N LYS A 144 -2.94 12.28 -2.09
CA LYS A 144 -1.69 12.88 -1.57
C LYS A 144 -1.92 13.67 -0.27
N GLY A 145 -2.94 14.53 -0.23
CA GLY A 145 -3.29 15.33 0.94
C GLY A 145 -3.65 14.46 2.15
N LEU A 146 -4.47 13.41 1.95
CA LEU A 146 -4.77 12.44 3.00
C LEU A 146 -3.51 11.69 3.47
N SER A 147 -2.59 11.36 2.57
CA SER A 147 -1.31 10.74 2.95
C SER A 147 -0.44 11.69 3.78
N ILE A 148 -0.45 13.00 3.50
CA ILE A 148 0.26 14.01 4.30
C ILE A 148 -0.35 14.09 5.70
N ILE A 149 -1.68 14.23 5.80
CA ILE A 149 -2.40 14.30 7.07
C ILE A 149 -2.20 13.02 7.88
N GLY A 150 -2.27 11.84 7.26
CA GLY A 150 -1.99 10.57 7.91
C GLY A 150 -0.55 10.47 8.43
N THR A 151 0.43 11.06 7.74
CA THR A 151 1.82 11.14 8.21
C THR A 151 1.95 12.05 9.43
N HIS A 152 1.30 13.21 9.42
CA HIS A 152 1.28 14.11 10.57
C HIS A 152 0.59 13.47 11.78
N TRP A 153 -0.51 12.74 11.55
CA TRP A 153 -1.22 12.01 12.61
C TRP A 153 -0.33 10.92 13.23
N TYR A 154 0.36 10.16 12.39
CA TYR A 154 1.30 9.13 12.84
C TYR A 154 2.41 9.73 13.72
N ARG A 155 2.87 10.95 13.40
CA ARG A 155 3.88 11.70 14.16
C ARG A 155 3.34 12.43 15.40
N GLY A 156 2.03 12.37 15.65
CA GLY A 156 1.39 13.13 16.74
C GLY A 156 1.30 14.63 16.49
N GLU A 157 1.56 15.10 15.26
CA GLU A 157 1.51 16.51 14.85
C GLU A 157 0.06 16.97 14.58
N THR A 158 -0.84 16.03 14.26
CA THR A 158 -2.27 16.30 14.04
C THR A 158 -3.14 15.35 14.83
N SER A 159 -4.31 15.84 15.23
CA SER A 159 -5.32 15.08 15.97
C SER A 159 -6.05 14.07 15.09
N VAL A 160 -6.64 13.04 15.72
CA VAL A 160 -7.55 12.09 15.07
C VAL A 160 -8.75 12.83 14.47
N GLN A 161 -9.23 13.89 15.12
CA GLN A 161 -10.36 14.69 14.66
C GLN A 161 -10.08 15.41 13.34
N GLN A 162 -8.86 15.92 13.15
CA GLN A 162 -8.42 16.54 11.89
C GLN A 162 -8.31 15.51 10.76
N GLU A 163 -7.76 14.32 11.05
CA GLU A 163 -7.73 13.21 10.08
C GLU A 163 -9.15 12.81 9.66
N HIS A 164 -10.05 12.59 10.62
CA HIS A 164 -11.44 12.22 10.35
C HIS A 164 -12.17 13.29 9.54
N PHE A 165 -11.96 14.58 9.84
CA PHE A 165 -12.54 15.68 9.08
C PHE A 165 -12.07 15.67 7.62
N ALA A 166 -10.75 15.57 7.39
CA ALA A 166 -10.19 15.54 6.05
C ALA A 166 -10.66 14.31 5.24
N SER A 167 -10.64 13.13 5.86
CA SER A 167 -11.11 11.88 5.27
C SER A 167 -12.60 11.95 4.92
N ALA A 168 -13.43 12.51 5.79
CA ALA A 168 -14.87 12.70 5.52
C ALA A 168 -15.13 13.63 4.32
N LEU A 169 -14.41 14.76 4.22
CA LEU A 169 -14.54 15.67 3.07
C LEU A 169 -14.10 15.01 1.76
N ALA A 170 -12.97 14.31 1.77
CA ALA A 170 -12.46 13.61 0.60
C ALA A 170 -13.43 12.50 0.14
N MET A 171 -13.97 11.70 1.08
CA MET A 171 -14.97 10.68 0.80
C MET A 171 -16.26 11.27 0.22
N ARG A 172 -16.78 12.36 0.79
CA ARG A 172 -17.95 13.08 0.27
C ARG A 172 -17.76 13.52 -1.18
N ARG A 173 -16.55 14.02 -1.50
CA ARG A 173 -16.20 14.44 -2.86
C ARG A 173 -16.18 13.25 -3.83
N LEU A 174 -15.60 12.12 -3.45
CA LEU A 174 -15.59 10.91 -4.27
C LEU A 174 -17.00 10.33 -4.48
N HIS A 175 -17.85 10.29 -3.44
CA HIS A 175 -19.25 9.89 -3.59
C HIS A 175 -20.01 10.79 -4.56
N THR A 176 -19.77 12.11 -4.51
CA THR A 176 -20.36 13.06 -5.46
C THR A 176 -19.94 12.75 -6.90
N LEU A 177 -18.65 12.44 -7.12
CA LEU A 177 -18.14 12.04 -8.44
C LEU A 177 -18.71 10.70 -8.91
N SER A 178 -18.89 9.74 -8.00
CA SER A 178 -19.52 8.44 -8.27
C SER A 178 -20.98 8.59 -8.68
N ALA A 179 -21.74 9.43 -7.97
CA ALA A 179 -23.14 9.71 -8.27
C ALA A 179 -23.32 10.44 -9.62
N ALA A 180 -22.35 11.28 -10.00
CA ALA A 180 -22.32 11.98 -11.27
C ALA A 180 -21.69 11.16 -12.41
N ALA A 181 -21.31 9.90 -12.17
CA ALA A 181 -20.66 9.07 -13.17
C ALA A 181 -21.62 8.76 -14.34
N PRO A 182 -21.09 8.61 -15.57
CA PRO A 182 -21.91 8.25 -16.73
C PRO A 182 -22.53 6.86 -16.57
N VAL A 183 -23.63 6.63 -17.28
CA VAL A 183 -24.23 5.28 -17.40
C VAL A 183 -23.16 4.30 -17.93
N PRO A 184 -23.03 3.10 -17.32
CA PRO A 184 -22.07 2.11 -17.77
C PRO A 184 -22.23 1.79 -19.27
N SER A 185 -21.11 1.84 -19.99
CA SER A 185 -21.05 1.55 -21.43
C SER A 185 -20.34 0.22 -21.75
N ARG A 186 -19.67 -0.37 -20.76
CA ARG A 186 -18.99 -1.67 -20.88
C ARG A 186 -19.85 -2.83 -20.38
N PRO A 187 -19.69 -4.04 -20.95
CA PRO A 187 -20.40 -5.22 -20.50
C PRO A 187 -19.88 -5.71 -19.14
N GLY A 188 -20.77 -6.36 -18.39
CA GLY A 188 -20.48 -6.97 -17.10
C GLY A 188 -20.53 -6.00 -15.92
N ARG A 189 -20.34 -6.55 -14.71
CA ARG A 189 -20.37 -5.79 -13.46
C ARG A 189 -19.18 -6.13 -12.59
N ILE A 190 -18.67 -5.13 -11.89
CA ILE A 190 -17.63 -5.24 -10.88
C ILE A 190 -18.30 -5.02 -9.51
N LEU A 191 -17.98 -5.85 -8.53
CA LEU A 191 -18.36 -5.62 -7.13
C LEU A 191 -17.14 -5.12 -6.37
N ALA A 192 -17.20 -3.91 -5.81
CA ALA A 192 -16.12 -3.32 -5.04
C ALA A 192 -16.43 -3.43 -3.54
N ALA A 193 -15.59 -4.14 -2.79
CA ALA A 193 -15.77 -4.36 -1.35
C ALA A 193 -14.43 -4.47 -0.62
N CYS A 194 -14.27 -3.75 0.48
CA CYS A 194 -13.16 -3.97 1.40
C CYS A 194 -13.40 -5.26 2.19
N PRO A 195 -12.35 -6.05 2.50
CA PRO A 195 -12.49 -7.26 3.28
C PRO A 195 -12.89 -6.96 4.73
N ALA A 196 -13.36 -7.97 5.47
CA ALA A 196 -13.71 -7.83 6.87
C ALA A 196 -12.56 -7.22 7.70
N GLY A 197 -12.89 -6.21 8.50
CA GLY A 197 -11.96 -5.44 9.33
C GLY A 197 -11.21 -4.32 8.60
N GLU A 198 -11.41 -4.13 7.30
CA GLU A 198 -10.79 -3.02 6.56
C GLU A 198 -11.74 -1.83 6.45
N GLU A 199 -11.46 -0.80 7.24
CA GLU A 199 -12.22 0.45 7.27
C GLU A 199 -11.71 1.49 6.26
N HIS A 200 -10.49 1.33 5.73
CA HIS A 200 -9.89 2.29 4.82
C HIS A 200 -10.41 2.13 3.38
N GLU A 201 -11.61 2.63 3.13
CA GLU A 201 -12.29 2.47 1.83
C GLU A 201 -11.96 3.53 0.77
N PHE A 202 -11.23 4.61 1.12
CA PHE A 202 -10.92 5.71 0.20
C PHE A 202 -10.29 5.24 -1.11
N GLY A 203 -9.24 4.40 -1.04
CA GLY A 203 -8.57 3.88 -2.24
C GLY A 203 -9.50 3.04 -3.13
N LEU A 204 -10.43 2.30 -2.51
CA LEU A 204 -11.40 1.46 -3.22
C LEU A 204 -12.47 2.31 -3.90
N LEU A 205 -12.97 3.34 -3.21
CA LEU A 205 -13.93 4.30 -3.77
C LEU A 205 -13.29 5.11 -4.90
N LEU A 206 -12.05 5.54 -4.73
CA LEU A 206 -11.30 6.23 -5.77
C LEU A 206 -11.19 5.36 -7.03
N LEU A 207 -10.72 4.12 -6.89
CA LEU A 207 -10.65 3.19 -8.02
C LEU A 207 -12.02 2.95 -8.65
N THR A 208 -13.08 2.87 -7.83
CA THR A 208 -14.47 2.75 -8.29
C THR A 208 -14.88 3.93 -9.18
N VAL A 209 -14.65 5.17 -8.74
CA VAL A 209 -14.94 6.39 -9.53
C VAL A 209 -14.18 6.37 -10.86
N LEU A 210 -12.90 6.01 -10.84
CA LEU A 210 -12.06 5.94 -12.02
C LEU A 210 -12.51 4.87 -13.02
N LEU A 211 -13.03 3.73 -12.54
CA LEU A 211 -13.58 2.67 -13.38
C LEU A 211 -14.95 3.05 -13.94
N GLN A 212 -15.83 3.62 -13.13
CA GLN A 212 -17.15 4.10 -13.56
C GLN A 212 -17.02 5.15 -14.67
N ARG A 213 -16.10 6.12 -14.53
CA ARG A 213 -15.82 7.14 -15.56
C ARG A 213 -15.28 6.55 -16.86
N ARG A 214 -14.59 5.41 -16.79
CA ARG A 214 -14.18 4.65 -17.98
C ARG A 214 -15.34 3.84 -18.59
N GLY A 215 -16.51 3.76 -17.94
CA GLY A 215 -17.71 3.10 -18.44
C GLY A 215 -17.99 1.73 -17.82
N TRP A 216 -17.27 1.34 -16.75
CA TRP A 216 -17.54 0.09 -16.03
C TRP A 216 -18.78 0.22 -15.12
N GLY A 217 -19.62 -0.81 -15.10
CA GLY A 217 -20.65 -0.94 -14.09
C GLY A 217 -20.06 -1.44 -12.78
N VAL A 218 -20.01 -0.60 -11.75
CA VAL A 218 -19.45 -0.97 -10.44
C VAL A 218 -20.53 -0.86 -9.36
N VAL A 219 -20.74 -1.95 -8.62
CA VAL A 219 -21.53 -1.99 -7.40
C VAL A 219 -20.57 -1.83 -6.23
N TYR A 220 -20.70 -0.73 -5.49
CA TYR A 220 -19.83 -0.41 -4.36
C TYR A 220 -20.51 -0.80 -3.04
N LEU A 221 -19.86 -1.68 -2.27
CA LEU A 221 -20.34 -2.13 -0.95
C LEU A 221 -19.65 -1.41 0.22
N GLY A 222 -18.53 -0.74 -0.03
CA GLY A 222 -17.78 0.01 0.98
C GLY A 222 -16.82 -0.83 1.83
N ALA A 223 -16.50 -0.25 2.99
CA ALA A 223 -15.67 -0.80 4.05
C ALA A 223 -16.21 -2.11 4.66
N ASN A 224 -15.31 -2.87 5.30
CA ASN A 224 -15.62 -3.92 6.27
C ASN A 224 -16.73 -4.90 5.86
N VAL A 225 -16.62 -5.47 4.66
CA VAL A 225 -17.62 -6.42 4.14
C VAL A 225 -17.29 -7.85 4.59
N PRO A 226 -18.10 -8.48 5.47
CA PRO A 226 -17.86 -9.84 5.90
C PRO A 226 -18.16 -10.84 4.78
N ILE A 227 -17.42 -11.97 4.79
CA ILE A 227 -17.67 -13.09 3.86
C ILE A 227 -19.01 -13.76 4.16
N MET A 228 -19.48 -13.68 5.42
CA MET A 228 -20.76 -14.23 5.84
C MET A 228 -21.89 -13.64 4.98
N ARG A 229 -22.58 -14.51 4.22
CA ARG A 229 -23.64 -14.17 3.26
C ARG A 229 -23.22 -13.33 2.04
N LEU A 230 -21.92 -13.21 1.77
CA LEU A 230 -21.45 -12.58 0.53
C LEU A 230 -22.00 -13.28 -0.72
N GLU A 231 -22.26 -14.59 -0.63
CA GLU A 231 -22.93 -15.38 -1.68
C GLU A 231 -24.22 -14.72 -2.19
N SER A 232 -25.10 -14.22 -1.31
CA SER A 232 -26.36 -13.61 -1.72
C SER A 232 -26.13 -12.31 -2.52
N ALA A 233 -25.12 -11.53 -2.14
CA ALA A 233 -24.74 -10.33 -2.87
C ALA A 233 -24.13 -10.68 -4.24
N LEU A 234 -23.29 -11.73 -4.32
CA LEU A 234 -22.73 -12.22 -5.58
C LEU A 234 -23.83 -12.70 -6.54
N HIS A 235 -24.82 -13.45 -6.05
CA HIS A 235 -25.95 -13.91 -6.85
C HIS A 235 -26.80 -12.73 -7.37
N ALA A 236 -27.12 -11.76 -6.50
CA ALA A 236 -27.96 -10.62 -6.88
C ALA A 236 -27.24 -9.64 -7.82
N ALA A 237 -25.97 -9.36 -7.57
CA ALA A 237 -25.18 -8.44 -8.38
C ALA A 237 -24.67 -9.09 -9.67
N ALA A 238 -24.49 -10.41 -9.68
CA ALA A 238 -23.88 -11.21 -10.75
C ALA A 238 -22.57 -10.59 -11.29
N PRO A 239 -21.58 -10.27 -10.43
CA PRO A 239 -20.35 -9.64 -10.86
C PRO A 239 -19.47 -10.64 -11.60
N SER A 240 -18.75 -10.18 -12.62
CA SER A 240 -17.70 -10.98 -13.27
C SER A 240 -16.34 -10.80 -12.60
N LEU A 241 -16.21 -9.78 -11.75
CA LEU A 241 -15.00 -9.45 -11.00
C LEU A 241 -15.38 -8.83 -9.65
N VAL A 242 -14.71 -9.26 -8.59
CA VAL A 242 -14.69 -8.56 -7.31
C VAL A 242 -13.38 -7.77 -7.21
N LEU A 243 -13.50 -6.51 -6.81
CA LEU A 243 -12.39 -5.61 -6.53
C LEU A 243 -12.30 -5.40 -5.02
N SER A 244 -11.12 -5.63 -4.43
CA SER A 244 -10.92 -5.49 -2.99
C SER A 244 -9.55 -4.93 -2.66
N LEU A 245 -9.46 -3.97 -1.74
CA LEU A 245 -8.17 -3.41 -1.30
C LEU A 245 -7.92 -3.71 0.18
N ALA A 246 -6.65 -3.82 0.56
CA ALA A 246 -6.22 -3.93 1.94
C ALA A 246 -5.06 -2.96 2.22
N GLN A 247 -5.20 -2.14 3.26
CA GLN A 247 -4.18 -1.23 3.76
C GLN A 247 -3.36 -1.86 4.89
N THR A 248 -3.93 -2.82 5.61
CA THR A 248 -3.31 -3.44 6.80
C THR A 248 -3.06 -4.94 6.64
N LEU A 249 -2.19 -5.49 7.48
CA LEU A 249 -1.91 -6.94 7.49
C LEU A 249 -3.15 -7.77 7.89
N PRO A 250 -3.94 -7.40 8.91
CA PRO A 250 -5.22 -8.07 9.21
C PRO A 250 -6.20 -8.06 8.03
N ALA A 251 -6.34 -6.92 7.36
CA ALA A 251 -7.17 -6.82 6.17
C ALA A 251 -6.68 -7.73 5.04
N ALA A 252 -5.36 -7.85 4.84
CA ALA A 252 -4.79 -8.78 3.88
C ALA A 252 -5.17 -10.23 4.26
N ALA A 253 -5.03 -10.65 5.52
CA ALA A 253 -5.47 -11.99 5.93
C ALA A 253 -6.97 -12.23 5.64
N SER A 254 -7.83 -11.24 5.89
CA SER A 254 -9.26 -11.29 5.50
C SER A 254 -9.47 -11.37 3.99
N LEU A 255 -8.72 -10.60 3.21
CA LEU A 255 -8.76 -10.60 1.73
C LEU A 255 -8.40 -11.97 1.16
N ARG A 256 -7.41 -12.66 1.75
CA ARG A 256 -7.04 -14.01 1.33
C ARG A 256 -8.17 -15.02 1.58
N ARG A 257 -8.91 -14.88 2.69
CA ARG A 257 -10.12 -15.70 2.95
C ARG A 257 -11.23 -15.37 1.96
N MET A 258 -11.44 -14.09 1.67
CA MET A 258 -12.43 -13.65 0.68
C MET A 258 -12.11 -14.22 -0.69
N GLY A 259 -10.87 -14.13 -1.15
CA GLY A 259 -10.50 -14.66 -2.47
C GLY A 259 -10.62 -16.19 -2.57
N LYS A 260 -10.34 -16.94 -1.49
CA LYS A 260 -10.62 -18.40 -1.46
C LYS A 260 -12.11 -18.67 -1.66
N PHE A 261 -12.95 -17.97 -0.89
CA PHE A 261 -14.41 -18.06 -1.03
C PHE A 261 -14.87 -17.70 -2.45
N LEU A 262 -14.30 -16.66 -3.07
CA LEU A 262 -14.66 -16.25 -4.42
C LEU A 262 -14.27 -17.28 -5.49
N ILE A 263 -13.13 -17.97 -5.33
CA ILE A 263 -12.77 -19.10 -6.20
C ILE A 263 -13.84 -20.19 -6.16
N ASP A 264 -14.31 -20.56 -4.96
CA ASP A 264 -15.34 -21.58 -4.80
C ASP A 264 -16.68 -21.18 -5.45
N GLN A 265 -16.94 -19.87 -5.54
CA GLN A 265 -18.10 -19.29 -6.22
C GLN A 265 -17.86 -19.05 -7.73
N GLY A 266 -16.67 -19.36 -8.26
CA GLY A 266 -16.31 -19.13 -9.66
C GLY A 266 -16.19 -17.65 -10.04
N VAL A 267 -15.97 -16.76 -9.07
CA VAL A 267 -15.84 -15.31 -9.28
C VAL A 267 -14.38 -14.88 -9.13
N LEU A 268 -13.90 -14.05 -10.05
CA LEU A 268 -12.52 -13.56 -10.03
C LEU A 268 -12.34 -12.47 -8.98
N LEU A 269 -11.17 -12.45 -8.34
CA LEU A 269 -10.73 -11.37 -7.44
C LEU A 269 -9.60 -10.57 -8.10
N ALA A 270 -9.70 -9.25 -8.08
CA ALA A 270 -8.58 -8.33 -8.27
C ALA A 270 -8.34 -7.54 -6.98
N TYR A 271 -7.08 -7.39 -6.60
CA TYR A 271 -6.72 -6.76 -5.32
C TYR A 271 -5.53 -5.81 -5.39
N GLY A 272 -5.42 -4.96 -4.38
CA GLY A 272 -4.32 -4.04 -4.18
C GLY A 272 -4.37 -3.40 -2.80
N GLY A 273 -3.70 -2.27 -2.64
CA GLY A 273 -3.63 -1.53 -1.39
C GLY A 273 -2.23 -1.48 -0.79
N GLY A 274 -2.06 -0.61 0.19
CA GLY A 274 -0.78 -0.17 0.75
C GLY A 274 0.02 -1.30 1.39
N ILE A 275 -0.64 -2.30 1.97
CA ILE A 275 0.07 -3.44 2.58
C ILE A 275 0.92 -4.21 1.55
N PHE A 276 0.45 -4.30 0.30
CA PHE A 276 1.16 -4.97 -0.78
C PHE A 276 2.34 -4.17 -1.31
N ILE A 277 2.33 -2.84 -1.13
CA ILE A 277 3.46 -1.96 -1.45
C ILE A 277 4.50 -2.05 -0.32
N ALA A 278 4.03 -1.99 0.93
CA ALA A 278 4.87 -2.10 2.13
C ALA A 278 5.51 -3.49 2.27
N GLN A 279 4.85 -4.54 1.77
CA GLN A 279 5.33 -5.92 1.82
C GLN A 279 5.19 -6.60 0.45
N PRO A 280 6.14 -6.37 -0.48
CA PRO A 280 6.11 -6.99 -1.81
C PRO A 280 6.15 -8.53 -1.78
N SER A 281 6.70 -9.12 -0.71
CA SER A 281 6.81 -10.57 -0.53
C SER A 281 5.45 -11.29 -0.54
N ILE A 282 4.37 -10.61 -0.14
CA ILE A 282 3.04 -11.21 -0.07
C ILE A 282 2.20 -10.96 -1.33
N GLN A 283 2.67 -10.16 -2.29
CA GLN A 283 1.92 -9.80 -3.49
C GLN A 283 1.42 -10.99 -4.31
N ASN A 284 2.09 -12.15 -4.26
CA ASN A 284 1.72 -13.34 -5.04
C ASN A 284 1.08 -14.46 -4.19
N SER A 285 0.76 -14.18 -2.93
CA SER A 285 0.27 -15.20 -1.97
C SER A 285 -1.26 -15.28 -1.89
N PHE A 286 -1.96 -14.68 -2.85
CA PHE A 286 -3.40 -14.45 -2.81
C PHE A 286 -4.14 -15.03 -4.02
N PRO A 287 -5.35 -15.56 -3.80
CA PRO A 287 -6.20 -16.14 -4.85
C PRO A 287 -6.88 -15.04 -5.68
N GLY A 288 -6.11 -14.31 -6.47
CA GLY A 288 -6.61 -13.22 -7.30
C GLY A 288 -5.50 -12.55 -8.09
N TYR A 289 -5.81 -11.42 -8.71
CA TYR A 289 -4.84 -10.66 -9.48
C TYR A 289 -4.45 -9.36 -8.79
N TYR A 290 -3.15 -9.19 -8.55
CA TYR A 290 -2.61 -7.95 -8.01
C TYR A 290 -2.68 -6.82 -9.06
N LEU A 291 -3.14 -5.65 -8.65
CA LEU A 291 -3.42 -4.50 -9.51
C LEU A 291 -2.24 -3.52 -9.66
N GLY A 292 -1.16 -3.72 -8.91
CA GLY A 292 -0.02 -2.80 -8.88
C GLY A 292 -0.06 -1.83 -7.69
N GLY A 293 0.94 -0.95 -7.64
CA GLY A 293 1.12 0.01 -6.54
C GLY A 293 0.42 1.35 -6.78
N GLU A 294 0.08 1.66 -8.04
CA GLU A 294 -0.44 2.96 -8.44
C GLU A 294 -1.89 2.89 -8.92
N ILE A 295 -2.70 3.90 -8.57
CA ILE A 295 -4.13 3.89 -8.86
C ILE A 295 -4.42 3.90 -10.37
N ILE A 296 -3.59 4.59 -11.15
CA ILE A 296 -3.73 4.67 -12.62
C ILE A 296 -3.39 3.31 -13.23
N GLU A 297 -2.31 2.66 -12.76
CA GLU A 297 -1.93 1.31 -13.19
C GLU A 297 -3.04 0.30 -12.88
N ALA A 298 -3.64 0.39 -11.69
CA ALA A 298 -4.74 -0.48 -11.28
C ALA A 298 -5.92 -0.43 -12.28
N THR A 299 -6.28 0.74 -12.78
CA THR A 299 -7.36 0.87 -13.78
C THR A 299 -7.04 0.13 -15.09
N GLN A 300 -5.79 0.22 -15.57
CA GLN A 300 -5.34 -0.46 -16.78
C GLN A 300 -5.28 -1.97 -16.56
N MET A 301 -4.88 -2.38 -15.37
CA MET A 301 -4.76 -3.78 -15.01
C MET A 301 -6.12 -4.48 -14.92
N VAL A 302 -7.15 -3.81 -14.38
CA VAL A 302 -8.54 -4.29 -14.43
C VAL A 302 -8.98 -4.54 -15.88
N GLU A 303 -8.75 -3.60 -16.79
CA GLU A 303 -9.10 -3.77 -18.21
C GLU A 303 -8.34 -4.93 -18.85
N ARG A 304 -7.05 -5.10 -18.52
CA ARG A 304 -6.22 -6.20 -19.01
C ARG A 304 -6.76 -7.55 -18.55
N PHE A 305 -7.05 -7.72 -17.26
CA PHE A 305 -7.56 -8.98 -16.73
C PHE A 305 -8.95 -9.31 -17.26
N TRP A 306 -9.79 -8.30 -17.45
CA TRP A 306 -11.09 -8.48 -18.06
C TRP A 306 -11.01 -9.05 -19.48
N ASN A 307 -10.09 -8.52 -20.29
CA ASN A 307 -9.93 -8.93 -21.69
C ASN A 307 -9.21 -10.28 -21.82
N LEU A 308 -8.15 -10.49 -21.04
CA LEU A 308 -7.30 -11.68 -21.17
C LEU A 308 -7.82 -12.89 -20.41
N LYS A 309 -8.62 -12.69 -19.35
CA LYS A 309 -9.07 -13.73 -18.41
C LYS A 309 -7.96 -14.74 -18.06
N PRO A 310 -6.81 -14.26 -17.55
CA PRO A 310 -5.68 -15.14 -17.26
C PRO A 310 -6.07 -16.20 -16.22
N PRO A 311 -5.42 -17.36 -16.17
CA PRO A 311 -5.70 -18.35 -15.13
C PRO A 311 -5.47 -17.73 -13.75
N ILE A 312 -6.31 -18.10 -12.78
CA ILE A 312 -6.15 -17.66 -11.39
C ILE A 312 -4.80 -18.16 -10.89
N PRO A 313 -3.95 -17.29 -10.29
CA PRO A 313 -2.66 -17.71 -9.77
C PRO A 313 -2.80 -18.85 -8.75
N GLN A 314 -1.91 -19.85 -8.84
CA GLN A 314 -1.82 -20.88 -7.81
C GLN A 314 -1.33 -20.27 -6.51
N VAL A 315 -2.11 -20.43 -5.44
CA VAL A 315 -1.76 -19.94 -4.11
C VAL A 315 -1.07 -21.04 -3.34
N LEU A 316 0.11 -20.74 -2.81
CA LEU A 316 0.78 -21.66 -1.90
C LEU A 316 -0.08 -21.87 -0.63
N PRO A 317 -0.31 -23.13 -0.22
CA PRO A 317 -1.03 -23.42 1.00
C PRO A 317 -0.27 -22.87 2.21
N VAL A 318 -0.98 -22.48 3.26
CA VAL A 318 -0.35 -22.15 4.55
C VAL A 318 0.24 -23.43 5.12
N PRO A 319 1.49 -23.42 5.62
CA PRO A 319 2.06 -24.54 6.35
C PRO A 319 1.13 -25.05 7.48
N PRO A 320 0.96 -26.38 7.69
CA PRO A 320 0.02 -26.91 8.68
C PRO A 320 0.30 -26.49 10.14
N ASP A 321 1.57 -26.34 10.49
CA ASP A 321 2.05 -25.82 11.77
C ASP A 321 1.52 -24.40 12.04
N TYR A 322 1.55 -23.52 11.03
CA TYR A 322 0.97 -22.17 11.13
C TYR A 322 -0.56 -22.17 11.26
N GLN A 323 -1.25 -23.09 10.58
CA GLN A 323 -2.70 -23.24 10.71
C GLN A 323 -3.10 -23.69 12.12
N GLN A 324 -2.38 -24.68 12.66
CA GLN A 324 -2.57 -25.16 14.03
C GLN A 324 -2.27 -24.06 15.06
N ALA A 325 -1.12 -23.39 14.91
CA ALA A 325 -0.72 -22.29 15.77
C ALA A 325 -1.75 -21.15 15.78
N LEU A 326 -2.32 -20.78 14.62
CA LEU A 326 -3.40 -19.79 14.54
C LEU A 326 -4.64 -20.22 15.32
N GLN A 327 -5.05 -21.49 15.18
CA GLN A 327 -6.24 -22.00 15.86
C GLN A 327 -6.07 -21.95 17.38
N HIS A 328 -4.97 -22.48 17.90
CA HIS A 328 -4.67 -22.41 19.33
C HIS A 328 -4.49 -20.96 19.78
N TYR A 329 -3.82 -20.11 19.01
CA TYR A 329 -3.66 -18.69 19.35
C TYR A 329 -5.01 -17.97 19.53
N ILE A 330 -5.99 -18.22 18.65
CA ILE A 330 -7.35 -17.68 18.79
C ILE A 330 -8.06 -18.28 20.01
N GLU A 331 -7.92 -19.59 20.26
CA GLU A 331 -8.52 -20.27 21.40
C GLU A 331 -8.01 -19.73 22.75
N PHE A 332 -6.70 -19.48 22.85
CA PHE A 332 -6.04 -18.99 24.06
C PHE A 332 -6.02 -17.45 24.19
N HIS A 333 -6.68 -16.73 23.26
CA HIS A 333 -6.73 -15.28 23.24
C HIS A 333 -7.20 -14.66 24.57
N PRO A 334 -8.29 -15.13 25.21
CA PRO A 334 -8.76 -14.55 26.47
C PRO A 334 -7.75 -14.73 27.63
N GLN A 335 -7.04 -15.85 27.67
CA GLN A 335 -6.03 -16.12 28.70
C GLN A 335 -4.81 -15.20 28.52
N ILE A 336 -4.39 -14.96 27.28
CA ILE A 336 -3.32 -14.02 26.96
C ILE A 336 -3.71 -12.61 27.39
N GLU A 337 -4.93 -12.15 27.09
CA GLU A 337 -5.43 -10.82 27.50
C GLU A 337 -5.42 -10.65 29.02
N ILE A 338 -5.97 -11.62 29.75
CA ILE A 338 -6.02 -11.60 31.21
C ILE A 338 -4.60 -11.60 31.80
N PHE A 339 -3.69 -12.38 31.24
CA PHE A 339 -2.30 -12.42 31.68
C PHE A 339 -1.63 -11.05 31.51
N VAL A 340 -1.73 -10.46 30.32
CA VAL A 340 -1.13 -9.16 30.01
C VAL A 340 -1.74 -8.06 30.88
N ALA A 341 -3.06 -8.00 30.99
CA ALA A 341 -3.76 -7.01 31.81
C ALA A 341 -3.39 -7.11 33.30
N ASN A 342 -3.19 -8.31 33.83
CA ASN A 342 -2.75 -8.51 35.21
C ASN A 342 -1.28 -8.14 35.41
N ALA A 343 -0.41 -8.51 34.47
CA ALA A 343 1.03 -8.24 34.56
C ALA A 343 1.37 -6.76 34.37
N MET A 344 0.58 -6.03 33.57
CA MET A 344 0.71 -4.59 33.39
C MET A 344 0.00 -3.78 34.49
N ARG A 345 -0.73 -4.43 35.41
CA ARG A 345 -1.44 -3.76 36.49
C ARG A 345 -0.44 -3.18 37.49
N GLY A 346 -0.37 -1.86 37.58
CA GLY A 346 0.54 -1.13 38.47
C GLY A 346 1.76 -0.53 37.78
N GLU A 347 1.95 -0.82 36.49
CA GLU A 347 2.84 -0.05 35.63
C GLU A 347 2.20 1.33 35.36
N ALA A 348 3.02 2.37 35.16
CA ALA A 348 2.57 3.74 34.88
C ALA A 348 2.09 3.91 33.43
N ILE A 349 1.38 2.93 32.87
CA ILE A 349 0.84 2.94 31.52
C ILE A 349 -0.58 3.51 31.51
N LEU A 350 -0.88 4.41 30.57
CA LEU A 350 -2.24 4.92 30.42
C LEU A 350 -3.14 3.79 29.88
N PRO A 351 -4.36 3.59 30.43
CA PRO A 351 -5.27 2.57 29.94
C PRO A 351 -5.50 2.63 28.42
N ALA A 352 -5.60 3.84 27.86
CA ALA A 352 -5.77 4.06 26.43
C ALA A 352 -4.64 3.46 25.57
N HIS A 353 -3.39 3.44 26.05
CA HIS A 353 -2.27 2.83 25.30
C HIS A 353 -2.40 1.31 25.22
N LEU A 354 -2.86 0.66 26.30
CA LEU A 354 -3.13 -0.79 26.29
C LEU A 354 -4.34 -1.14 25.42
N GLU A 355 -5.39 -0.31 25.45
CA GLU A 355 -6.58 -0.48 24.62
C GLU A 355 -6.27 -0.40 23.10
N ILE A 356 -5.19 0.29 22.72
CA ILE A 356 -4.70 0.35 21.34
C ILE A 356 -3.71 -0.78 21.06
N ALA A 357 -2.68 -0.93 21.89
CA ALA A 357 -1.55 -1.81 21.62
C ALA A 357 -1.92 -3.30 21.61
N LEU A 358 -2.73 -3.74 22.58
CA LEU A 358 -3.05 -5.15 22.73
C LEU A 358 -3.90 -5.69 21.58
N PRO A 359 -5.06 -5.08 21.22
CA PRO A 359 -5.84 -5.53 20.07
C PRO A 359 -5.06 -5.44 18.75
N ALA A 360 -4.26 -4.37 18.56
CA ALA A 360 -3.45 -4.21 17.35
C ALA A 360 -2.43 -5.34 17.19
N LEU A 361 -1.63 -5.61 18.24
CA LEU A 361 -0.65 -6.69 18.22
C LEU A 361 -1.33 -8.05 17.99
N GLN A 362 -2.48 -8.26 18.63
CA GLN A 362 -3.21 -9.52 18.53
C GLN A 362 -3.73 -9.79 17.12
N GLN A 363 -4.35 -8.79 16.50
CA GLN A 363 -4.88 -8.88 15.14
C GLN A 363 -3.76 -9.09 14.13
N HIS A 364 -2.64 -8.38 14.28
CA HIS A 364 -1.50 -8.50 13.37
C HIS A 364 -0.79 -9.86 13.52
N LEU A 365 -0.69 -10.40 14.73
CA LEU A 365 -0.12 -11.73 14.96
C LEU A 365 -1.03 -12.82 14.36
N ALA A 366 -2.34 -12.74 14.59
CA ALA A 366 -3.30 -13.62 13.94
C ALA A 366 -3.19 -13.55 12.41
N ALA A 367 -2.99 -12.35 11.86
CA ALA A 367 -2.85 -12.14 10.43
C ALA A 367 -1.57 -12.77 9.85
N ALA A 368 -0.43 -12.57 10.52
CA ALA A 368 0.85 -13.18 10.14
C ALA A 368 0.77 -14.71 10.18
N LEU A 369 0.15 -15.28 11.22
CA LEU A 369 -0.11 -16.71 11.31
C LEU A 369 -1.03 -17.20 10.18
N ALA A 370 -2.11 -16.47 9.88
CA ALA A 370 -3.04 -16.80 8.79
C ALA A 370 -2.42 -16.71 7.39
N LEU A 371 -1.36 -15.91 7.22
CA LEU A 371 -0.60 -15.79 5.99
C LEU A 371 0.57 -16.79 5.93
N GLY A 372 0.94 -17.43 7.04
CA GLY A 372 1.96 -18.46 7.11
C GLY A 372 3.40 -17.93 7.19
N ASP A 373 3.58 -16.68 7.60
CA ASP A 373 4.91 -16.10 7.79
C ASP A 373 4.88 -15.09 8.95
N ILE A 374 5.52 -15.45 10.04
CA ILE A 374 5.53 -14.63 11.26
C ILE A 374 6.38 -13.36 11.10
N ARG A 375 7.31 -13.33 10.14
CA ARG A 375 8.15 -12.14 9.86
C ARG A 375 7.36 -10.98 9.28
N LEU A 376 6.14 -11.22 8.79
CA LEU A 376 5.25 -10.16 8.33
C LEU A 376 4.89 -9.18 9.47
N LEU A 377 5.09 -9.58 10.73
CA LEU A 377 4.94 -8.71 11.89
C LEU A 377 5.98 -7.62 11.99
N GLU A 378 7.17 -7.77 11.41
CA GLU A 378 8.28 -6.83 11.63
C GLU A 378 7.87 -5.37 11.34
N ASN A 379 7.28 -5.13 10.16
CA ASN A 379 6.79 -3.79 9.79
C ASN A 379 5.64 -3.32 10.68
N SER A 380 4.79 -4.25 11.12
CA SER A 380 3.65 -3.94 11.99
C SER A 380 4.09 -3.52 13.37
N LEU A 381 5.11 -4.19 13.92
CA LEU A 381 5.71 -3.87 15.21
C LEU A 381 6.44 -2.53 15.15
N LYS A 382 7.24 -2.28 14.12
CA LYS A 382 7.89 -0.98 13.88
C LYS A 382 6.88 0.16 13.84
N TRP A 383 5.79 -0.04 13.09
CA TRP A 383 4.73 0.96 12.99
C TRP A 383 3.99 1.16 14.32
N LEU A 384 3.62 0.09 15.03
CA LEU A 384 2.94 0.19 16.32
C LEU A 384 3.82 0.85 17.38
N ALA A 385 5.10 0.50 17.41
CA ALA A 385 6.09 1.10 18.30
C ALA A 385 6.19 2.61 18.10
N GLY A 386 6.42 3.05 16.85
CA GLY A 386 6.50 4.47 16.53
C GLY A 386 5.19 5.22 16.78
N LEU A 387 4.03 4.61 16.50
CA LEU A 387 2.73 5.21 16.80
C LEU A 387 2.58 5.49 18.30
N LEU A 388 2.87 4.50 19.14
CA LEU A 388 2.72 4.63 20.59
C LEU A 388 3.72 5.64 21.17
N GLU A 389 4.96 5.64 20.68
CA GLU A 389 5.99 6.61 21.06
C GLU A 389 5.58 8.05 20.69
N ASN A 390 5.14 8.27 19.45
CA ASN A 390 4.68 9.58 18.99
C ASN A 390 3.45 10.07 19.77
N HIS A 391 2.67 9.15 20.35
CA HIS A 391 1.52 9.44 21.22
C HIS A 391 1.86 9.36 22.71
N GLY A 392 3.14 9.49 23.05
CA GLY A 392 3.63 9.73 24.41
C GLY A 392 3.76 8.49 25.29
N LEU A 393 3.78 7.28 24.73
CA LEU A 393 4.17 6.09 25.49
C LEU A 393 5.70 6.08 25.68
N PRO A 394 6.20 6.06 26.93
CA PRO A 394 7.63 5.88 27.19
C PRO A 394 8.15 4.57 26.60
N GLU A 395 9.29 4.63 25.95
CA GLU A 395 9.97 3.49 25.31
C GLU A 395 10.10 2.28 26.26
N GLY A 396 10.52 2.52 27.51
CA GLY A 396 10.65 1.45 28.52
C GLY A 396 9.35 0.71 28.83
N LEU A 397 8.19 1.37 28.70
CA LEU A 397 6.88 0.73 28.88
C LEU A 397 6.47 -0.11 27.66
N LEU A 398 6.86 0.31 26.45
CA LEU A 398 6.67 -0.49 25.24
C LEU A 398 7.51 -1.77 25.29
N ILE A 399 8.77 -1.65 25.69
CA ILE A 399 9.66 -2.79 25.92
C ILE A 399 9.02 -3.77 26.91
N ARG A 400 8.57 -3.25 28.05
CA ARG A 400 7.91 -4.03 29.08
C ARG A 400 6.65 -4.73 28.58
N PHE A 401 5.83 -4.05 27.79
CA PHE A 401 4.62 -4.62 27.20
C PHE A 401 4.96 -5.81 26.28
N LEU A 402 5.95 -5.68 25.40
CA LEU A 402 6.36 -6.76 24.50
C LEU A 402 6.93 -7.98 25.26
N GLU A 403 7.73 -7.75 26.31
CA GLU A 403 8.22 -8.83 27.19
C GLU A 403 7.06 -9.58 27.88
N VAL A 404 6.10 -8.84 28.43
CA VAL A 404 4.93 -9.41 29.09
C VAL A 404 4.08 -10.20 28.10
N TYR A 405 3.87 -9.67 26.90
CA TYR A 405 3.14 -10.35 25.85
C TYR A 405 3.84 -11.64 25.40
N GLN A 406 5.16 -11.61 25.22
CA GLN A 406 5.93 -12.81 24.90
C GLN A 406 5.78 -13.89 25.97
N ARG A 407 5.92 -13.51 27.24
CA ARG A 407 5.73 -14.44 28.36
C ARG A 407 4.32 -15.02 28.41
N ALA A 408 3.31 -14.24 28.03
CA ALA A 408 1.94 -14.72 27.91
C ALA A 408 1.85 -15.82 26.83
N LEU A 409 2.46 -15.62 25.66
CA LEU A 409 2.50 -16.64 24.60
C LEU A 409 3.24 -17.90 25.07
N GLU A 410 4.41 -17.77 25.70
CA GLU A 410 5.20 -18.90 26.23
C GLU A 410 4.45 -19.71 27.29
N THR A 411 3.61 -19.05 28.10
CA THR A 411 2.89 -19.69 29.21
C THR A 411 1.56 -20.30 28.77
N GLN A 412 0.83 -19.63 27.88
CA GLN A 412 -0.55 -20.00 27.53
C GLN A 412 -0.62 -20.89 26.29
N ILE A 413 0.30 -20.75 25.33
CA ILE A 413 0.26 -21.50 24.07
C ILE A 413 0.87 -22.89 24.24
N PRO A 414 0.26 -23.96 23.68
CA PRO A 414 0.79 -25.31 23.75
C PRO A 414 2.24 -25.42 23.26
N ALA A 415 3.03 -26.27 23.94
CA ALA A 415 4.45 -26.50 23.63
C ALA A 415 4.70 -26.94 22.17
N ALA A 416 3.71 -27.61 21.55
CA ALA A 416 3.77 -28.04 20.16
C ALA A 416 3.88 -26.89 19.16
N ASP A 417 3.33 -25.71 19.47
CA ASP A 417 3.33 -24.56 18.57
C ASP A 417 4.48 -23.59 18.84
N GLN A 418 5.19 -23.76 19.96
CA GLN A 418 6.27 -22.85 20.39
C GLN A 418 7.37 -22.68 19.33
N ALA A 419 7.56 -23.67 18.45
CA ALA A 419 8.48 -23.55 17.31
C ALA A 419 8.08 -22.41 16.36
N VAL A 420 6.79 -22.22 16.08
CA VAL A 420 6.27 -21.12 15.25
C VAL A 420 6.50 -19.77 15.94
N PHE A 421 6.24 -19.70 17.24
CA PHE A 421 6.40 -18.46 18.04
C PHE A 421 7.87 -18.16 18.40
N SER A 422 8.79 -19.13 18.31
CA SER A 422 10.21 -18.94 18.65
C SER A 422 10.90 -17.83 17.83
N SER A 423 10.44 -17.61 16.58
CA SER A 423 10.93 -16.52 15.73
C SER A 423 10.40 -15.15 16.17
N LEU A 424 9.27 -15.08 16.89
CA LEU A 424 8.79 -13.83 17.49
C LEU A 424 9.73 -13.33 18.57
N THR A 425 10.31 -14.22 19.37
CA THR A 425 11.31 -13.82 20.38
C THR A 425 12.46 -13.08 19.72
N GLY A 426 12.91 -13.54 18.54
CA GLY A 426 13.91 -12.83 17.74
C GLY A 426 13.44 -11.45 17.30
N LEU A 427 12.23 -11.36 16.72
CA LEU A 427 11.66 -10.11 16.23
C LEU A 427 11.41 -9.08 17.35
N PHE A 428 10.87 -9.54 18.49
CA PHE A 428 10.73 -8.70 19.67
C PHE A 428 12.10 -8.23 20.15
N ASN A 429 13.08 -9.13 20.31
CA ASN A 429 14.43 -8.75 20.73
C ASN A 429 15.13 -7.77 19.76
N GLU A 430 14.92 -7.88 18.45
CA GLU A 430 15.42 -6.93 17.46
C GLU A 430 14.75 -5.57 17.60
N GLN A 431 13.42 -5.53 17.76
CA GLN A 431 12.71 -4.29 18.05
C GLN A 431 13.12 -3.65 19.38
N LEU A 432 13.32 -4.47 20.42
CA LEU A 432 13.82 -4.01 21.71
C LEU A 432 15.22 -3.39 21.59
N LYS A 433 16.08 -3.94 20.72
CA LYS A 433 17.42 -3.37 20.45
C LYS A 433 17.35 -2.06 19.69
N ASP A 434 16.51 -1.99 18.66
CA ASP A 434 16.32 -0.77 17.85
C ASP A 434 15.76 0.38 18.69
N LEU A 435 14.88 0.09 19.64
CA LEU A 435 14.33 1.08 20.56
C LEU A 435 15.39 1.55 21.57
N SER A 436 16.22 0.65 22.09
CA SER A 436 17.22 0.95 23.13
C SER A 436 18.47 1.73 22.69
N GLN A 437 18.59 2.09 21.40
CA GLN A 437 19.73 2.80 20.79
C GLN A 437 19.34 4.21 20.38
#